data_AF-A0A2M7IKL8-F1
#
_entry.id   AF-A0A2M7IKL8-F1
#
_cell.length_a   1.000
_cell.length_b   1.000
_cell.length_c   1.000
_cell.angle_alpha   90.00
_cell.angle_beta   90.00
_cell.angle_gamma   90.00
#
_symmetry.space_group_name_H-M   'P 1'
#
loop_
_entity.id
_entity.type
_entity.pdbx_description
1 polymer ?
#
loop_
_entity_poly.entity_id
_entity_poly.type
_entity_poly.pdbx_seq_one_letter_code
_entity_poly.pdbx_strand_id
1 'polypeptide(L)'
;MQPKKMPQSLRKYIRREKARIRREVLDLKEQEKLISQLYQKLFKPSKTTSTRFSERKPNIAKRVEVALLGKQDENKRDLQPGDK
;
A
#
# COMPACT_ATOMS: atom_id res chain seq x y z
N MET A 1 -24.14 -17.52 2.77
CA MET A 1 -22.95 -16.66 2.55
C MET A 1 -22.66 -16.56 1.07
N GLN A 2 -22.67 -15.36 0.48
CA GLN A 2 -22.32 -15.16 -0.93
C GLN A 2 -20.78 -15.20 -1.06
N PRO A 3 -20.19 -16.01 -1.96
CA PRO A 3 -18.74 -16.03 -2.13
C PRO A 3 -18.26 -14.62 -2.54
N LYS A 4 -17.22 -14.12 -1.86
CA LYS A 4 -16.60 -12.82 -2.19
C LYS A 4 -16.17 -12.85 -3.66
N LYS A 5 -16.92 -12.15 -4.50
CA LYS A 5 -16.61 -12.02 -5.92
C LYS A 5 -15.26 -11.30 -6.06
N MET A 6 -14.39 -11.82 -6.93
CA MET A 6 -13.09 -11.22 -7.27
C MET A 6 -13.23 -9.71 -7.61
N PRO A 7 -12.22 -8.86 -7.38
CA PRO A 7 -12.28 -7.46 -7.82
C PRO A 7 -12.52 -7.32 -9.33
N GLN A 8 -13.24 -6.28 -9.75
CA GLN A 8 -13.62 -6.07 -11.15
C GLN A 8 -12.41 -5.87 -12.07
N SER A 9 -11.41 -5.12 -11.61
CA SER A 9 -10.15 -4.89 -12.33
C SER A 9 -9.44 -6.21 -12.65
N LEU A 10 -9.34 -7.10 -11.65
CA LEU A 10 -8.69 -8.39 -11.78
C LEU A 10 -9.43 -9.32 -12.75
N ARG A 11 -10.77 -9.34 -12.69
CA ARG A 11 -11.59 -10.08 -13.67
C ARG A 11 -11.36 -9.59 -15.10
N LYS A 12 -11.34 -8.27 -15.31
CA LYS A 12 -11.09 -7.66 -16.62
C LYS A 12 -9.68 -8.00 -17.13
N TYR A 13 -8.69 -8.02 -16.25
CA TYR A 13 -7.33 -8.44 -16.58
C TYR A 13 -7.28 -9.90 -17.03
N ILE A 14 -7.78 -10.83 -16.20
CA ILE A 14 -7.78 -12.27 -16.51
C ILE A 14 -8.52 -12.56 -17.83
N ARG A 15 -9.64 -11.88 -18.08
CA ARG A 15 -10.40 -12.05 -19.33
C ARG A 15 -9.60 -11.65 -20.57
N ARG A 16 -8.92 -10.50 -20.52
CA ARG A 16 -8.07 -10.02 -21.62
C ARG A 16 -6.92 -10.99 -21.88
N GLU A 17 -6.26 -11.47 -20.83
CA GLU A 17 -5.10 -12.33 -20.99
C GLU A 17 -5.46 -13.73 -21.49
N LYS A 18 -6.60 -14.29 -21.05
CA LYS A 18 -7.15 -15.52 -21.66
C LYS A 18 -7.44 -15.35 -23.14
N ALA A 19 -8.01 -14.22 -23.54
CA ALA A 19 -8.31 -13.94 -24.94
C ALA A 19 -7.03 -13.80 -25.77
N ARG A 20 -5.99 -13.18 -25.21
CA ARG A 20 -4.66 -13.10 -25.82
C ARG A 20 -4.03 -14.48 -26.04
N ILE A 21 -4.00 -15.32 -25.00
CA ILE A 21 -3.45 -16.68 -25.07
C ILE A 21 -4.13 -17.51 -26.18
N ARG A 22 -5.46 -17.43 -26.29
CA ARG A 22 -6.21 -18.15 -27.34
C ARG A 22 -5.95 -17.64 -28.77
N ARG A 23 -5.46 -16.42 -28.93
CA ARG A 23 -5.10 -15.84 -30.24
C ARG A 23 -3.67 -16.16 -30.63
N GLU A 24 -2.77 -16.21 -29.65
CA GLU A 24 -1.33 -16.38 -29.88
C GLU A 24 -0.89 -17.84 -29.91
N VAL A 25 -1.61 -18.74 -29.23
CA VAL A 25 -1.24 -20.16 -29.11
C VAL A 25 -2.29 -21.00 -29.78
N LEU A 26 -1.90 -21.79 -30.79
CA LEU A 26 -2.84 -22.66 -31.52
C LEU A 26 -3.14 -23.96 -30.76
N ASP A 27 -2.18 -24.50 -30.01
CA ASP A 27 -2.34 -25.74 -29.26
C ASP A 27 -3.20 -25.55 -28.00
N LEU A 28 -4.24 -26.36 -27.87
CA LEU A 28 -5.17 -26.34 -26.74
C LEU A 28 -4.47 -26.67 -25.42
N LYS A 29 -3.54 -27.63 -25.42
CA LYS A 29 -2.85 -28.06 -24.20
C LYS A 29 -1.93 -26.97 -23.68
N GLU A 30 -1.24 -26.28 -24.58
CA GLU A 30 -0.41 -25.15 -24.22
C GLU A 30 -1.22 -23.93 -23.75
N GLN A 31 -2.38 -23.66 -24.35
CA GLN A 31 -3.32 -22.64 -23.85
C GLN A 31 -3.72 -22.92 -22.39
N GLU A 32 -4.11 -24.14 -22.06
CA GLU A 32 -4.51 -24.54 -20.70
C GLU A 32 -3.36 -24.37 -19.69
N LYS A 33 -2.15 -24.75 -20.09
CA LYS A 33 -0.94 -24.59 -19.28
C LYS A 33 -0.68 -23.11 -18.95
N LEU A 34 -0.73 -22.24 -19.96
CA LEU A 34 -0.49 -20.80 -19.78
C LEU A 34 -1.58 -20.14 -18.95
N ILE A 35 -2.84 -20.52 -19.14
CA ILE A 35 -3.96 -20.04 -18.32
C ILE A 35 -3.78 -20.47 -16.87
N SER A 36 -3.35 -21.70 -16.61
CA SER A 36 -3.10 -22.19 -15.26
C SER A 36 -1.96 -21.42 -14.59
N GLN A 37 -0.88 -21.14 -15.32
CA GLN A 37 0.22 -20.31 -14.84
C GLN A 37 -0.22 -18.87 -14.54
N LEU A 38 -1.11 -18.29 -15.35
CA LEU A 38 -1.69 -16.96 -15.10
C LEU A 38 -2.41 -16.92 -13.75
N TYR A 39 -3.25 -17.92 -13.46
CA TYR A 39 -3.92 -18.01 -12.16
C TYR A 39 -2.94 -18.20 -11.02
N GLN A 40 -1.94 -19.07 -11.17
CA GLN A 40 -0.91 -19.26 -10.14
C GLN A 40 -0.18 -17.94 -9.85
N LYS A 41 0.26 -17.19 -10.87
CA LYS A 41 0.94 -15.90 -10.66
C LYS A 41 0.10 -14.89 -9.88
N LEU A 42 -1.22 -14.87 -10.08
CA LEU A 42 -2.12 -13.91 -9.45
C LEU A 42 -2.54 -14.30 -8.03
N PHE A 43 -2.66 -15.60 -7.74
CA PHE A 43 -3.21 -16.09 -6.48
C PHE A 43 -2.19 -16.85 -5.62
N LYS A 44 -0.93 -16.97 -6.05
CA LYS A 44 0.11 -17.60 -5.23
C LYS A 44 0.31 -16.75 -3.98
N PRO A 45 0.13 -17.31 -2.77
CA PRO A 45 0.39 -16.58 -1.55
C PRO A 45 1.88 -16.24 -1.50
N SER A 46 2.20 -14.96 -1.61
CA SER A 46 3.57 -14.49 -1.40
C SER A 46 3.93 -14.73 0.06
N LYS A 47 4.89 -15.61 0.35
CA LYS A 47 5.44 -15.80 1.71
C LYS A 47 6.28 -14.60 2.19
N THR A 48 6.27 -13.48 1.47
CA THR A 48 6.98 -12.27 1.86
C THR A 48 6.24 -11.63 3.03
N THR A 49 6.79 -11.81 4.21
CA THR A 49 6.43 -11.06 5.42
C THR A 49 6.44 -9.56 5.09
N SER A 50 5.29 -8.92 5.32
CA SER A 50 5.11 -7.48 5.10
C SER A 50 5.87 -6.68 6.16
N THR A 51 7.18 -6.51 5.99
CA THR A 51 8.01 -5.63 6.83
C THR A 51 8.10 -4.19 6.33
N ARG A 52 7.43 -3.83 5.23
CA ARG A 52 7.51 -2.45 4.68
C ARG A 52 6.56 -1.42 5.30
N PHE A 53 5.51 -1.86 6.01
CA PHE A 53 4.49 -0.97 6.57
C PHE A 53 4.41 -0.98 8.10
N SER A 54 5.10 -1.92 8.79
CA SER A 54 5.16 -1.95 10.26
C SER A 54 5.96 -0.79 10.87
N GLU A 55 6.79 -0.11 10.07
CA GLU A 55 7.66 0.99 10.51
C GLU A 55 6.99 2.37 10.45
N ARG A 56 5.78 2.48 9.88
CA ARG A 56 5.02 3.74 9.84
C ARG A 56 3.92 3.78 10.90
N LYS A 57 4.25 3.46 12.16
CA LYS A 57 3.44 3.97 13.26
C LYS A 57 3.96 5.38 13.55
N PRO A 58 3.19 6.45 13.31
CA PRO A 58 3.56 7.74 13.89
C PRO A 58 3.61 7.51 15.40
N ASN A 59 4.79 7.69 15.99
CA ASN A 59 4.92 7.64 17.43
C ASN A 59 4.13 8.84 17.97
N ILE A 60 2.86 8.60 18.35
CA ILE A 60 1.93 9.62 18.83
C ILE A 60 2.56 10.41 19.99
N ALA A 61 3.42 9.77 20.80
CA ALA A 61 4.17 10.44 21.86
C ALA A 61 5.05 11.59 21.35
N LYS A 62 5.73 11.44 20.20
CA LYS A 62 6.56 12.50 19.61
C LYS A 62 5.75 13.70 19.12
N ARG A 63 4.50 13.51 18.70
CA ARG A 63 3.61 14.62 18.31
C ARG A 63 3.06 15.38 19.51
N VAL A 64 2.81 14.69 20.62
CA VAL A 64 2.32 15.33 21.86
C VAL A 64 3.44 16.15 22.52
N GLU A 65 4.67 15.66 22.51
CA GLU A 65 5.82 16.35 23.09
C GLU A 65 6.14 17.66 22.34
N VAL A 66 6.15 17.63 21.01
CA VAL A 66 6.34 18.85 20.17
C VAL A 66 5.19 19.86 20.37
N ALA A 67 3.96 19.38 20.60
CA ALA A 67 2.81 20.25 20.88
C ALA A 67 2.87 20.88 22.29
N LEU A 68 3.56 20.25 23.24
CA LEU A 68 3.71 20.73 24.61
C LEU A 68 4.96 21.63 24.79
N LEU A 69 6.04 21.39 24.03
CA LEU A 69 7.23 22.25 24.04
C LEU A 69 7.05 23.59 23.30
N GLY A 70 6.07 23.72 22.41
CA GLY A 70 5.76 24.97 21.71
C GLY A 70 5.06 26.04 22.54
N LYS A 71 5.02 25.93 23.87
CA LYS A 71 4.31 26.86 24.78
C LYS A 71 5.17 27.47 25.89
N GLN A 72 6.49 27.46 25.76
CA GLN A 72 7.39 28.14 26.70
C GLN A 72 8.37 29.02 25.94
N ASP A 73 7.93 30.20 25.51
CA ASP A 73 8.79 31.37 25.29
C ASP A 73 7.93 32.63 25.12
N GLU A 74 7.06 32.90 26.10
CA GLU A 74 6.42 34.21 26.27
C GLU A 74 6.60 34.68 27.71
N ASN A 75 7.86 34.78 28.17
CA ASN A 75 8.21 35.54 29.37
C ASN A 75 9.71 35.85 29.42
N LYS A 76 10.23 36.50 28.37
CA LYS A 76 11.38 37.41 28.50
C LYS A 76 10.98 38.72 27.84
N ARG A 77 10.25 39.55 28.61
CA ARG A 77 10.17 40.99 28.33
C ARG A 77 11.52 41.56 28.71
N ASP A 78 12.35 41.81 27.72
CA ASP A 78 13.55 42.64 27.88
C ASP A 78 13.10 44.04 28.30
N LEU A 79 13.28 44.38 29.58
CA LEU A 79 13.29 45.79 30.00
C LEU A 79 14.58 46.40 29.46
N GLN A 80 14.46 47.21 28.41
CA GLN A 80 15.54 48.13 28.05
C GLN A 80 15.64 49.22 29.13
N PRO A 81 16.80 49.46 29.77
CA PRO A 81 17.01 50.67 30.53
C PRO A 81 17.38 51.78 29.54
N GLY A 82 16.42 52.67 29.26
CA GLY A 82 16.62 53.88 28.47
C GLY A 82 15.98 55.07 29.18
N ASP A 83 16.82 56.07 29.43
CA ASP A 83 16.54 57.49 29.69
C ASP A 83 16.04 57.92 31.07
N LYS A 84 16.99 58.34 31.91
CA LYS A 84 17.17 59.75 32.32
C LYS A 84 18.47 59.96 33.10
#